data_AF-A0A949KHK3-F1
#
_entry.id   AF-A0A949KHK3-F1
#
_cell.length_a   1.000
_cell.length_b   1.000
_cell.length_c   1.000
_cell.angle_alpha   90.00
_cell.angle_beta   90.00
_cell.angle_gamma   90.00
#
_symmetry.space_group_name_H-M   'P 1'
#
loop_
_entity.id
_entity.type
_entity.pdbx_description
1 polymer ?
#
loop_
_entity_poly.entity_id
_entity_poly.type
_entity_poly.pdbx_seq_one_letter_code
_entity_poly.pdbx_strand_id
1 'polypeptide(L)'
;MLYSKKVAVSFYRHWRLIILSLSPKQVESILVECKALLEGHFLLTSGRHSGRYVQCAQVLQYPEHCAKLGAAIADGFRDAEVDLVVGPALGGILIAYEVARALGTKCLFAERENGKMALRRGFVIAPGTKVLVVEDVITTGGSVREVMDLVMASGAEVVGVGVLVNRSGGKADFGVPLHALLSLSIEAYDPADCPLCAAGTPAVKPGSRSITGTA
;
A
#
# COMPACT_ATOMS: atom_id res chain seq x y z
N MET A 1 10.89 37.88 -32.65
CA MET A 1 10.00 36.70 -32.75
C MET A 1 9.93 36.06 -31.36
N LEU A 2 8.97 36.49 -30.54
CA LEU A 2 8.82 36.09 -29.13
C LEU A 2 7.56 35.22 -29.04
N TYR A 3 7.71 33.92 -28.78
CA TYR A 3 6.59 33.01 -28.55
C TYR A 3 6.38 32.78 -27.05
N SER A 4 5.17 33.11 -26.60
CA SER A 4 4.71 33.20 -25.23
C SER A 4 4.54 31.82 -24.57
N LYS A 5 5.27 31.58 -23.47
CA LYS A 5 5.03 30.47 -22.53
C LYS A 5 3.88 30.83 -21.57
N LYS A 6 2.63 30.81 -22.03
CA LYS A 6 1.46 30.98 -21.14
C LYS A 6 0.24 30.16 -21.59
N VAL A 7 0.39 28.86 -21.85
CA VAL A 7 -0.76 27.96 -21.99
C VAL A 7 -0.38 26.54 -21.53
N ALA A 8 -0.26 26.30 -20.22
CA ALA A 8 -0.17 24.92 -19.68
C ALA A 8 -0.50 24.77 -18.19
N VAL A 9 -1.05 25.79 -17.52
CA VAL A 9 -1.31 25.74 -16.06
C VAL A 9 -2.81 25.82 -15.71
N SER A 10 -3.69 25.84 -16.72
CA SER A 10 -5.12 26.12 -16.50
C SER A 10 -6.05 24.89 -16.49
N PHE A 11 -5.55 23.68 -16.78
CA PHE A 11 -6.42 22.49 -16.89
C PHE A 11 -6.51 21.62 -15.63
N TYR A 12 -5.63 21.81 -14.64
CA TYR A 12 -5.61 20.99 -13.41
C TYR A 12 -6.29 21.62 -12.18
N ARG A 13 -6.82 22.84 -12.28
CA ARG A 13 -7.36 23.56 -11.11
C ARG A 13 -8.87 23.38 -10.84
N HIS A 14 -9.56 22.51 -11.58
CA HIS A 14 -11.02 22.37 -11.50
C HIS A 14 -11.55 21.12 -10.77
N TRP A 15 -10.70 20.23 -10.26
CA TRP A 15 -11.14 19.20 -9.29
C TRP A 15 -11.21 19.81 -7.89
N ARG A 16 -12.14 20.74 -7.73
CA ARG A 16 -12.42 21.40 -6.46
C ARG A 16 -13.34 20.48 -5.65
N LEU A 17 -12.75 19.83 -4.64
CA LEU A 17 -13.35 19.55 -3.33
C LEU A 17 -14.70 18.82 -3.34
N ILE A 18 -14.72 17.57 -3.78
CA ILE A 18 -15.55 16.58 -3.09
C ILE A 18 -14.58 15.77 -2.24
N ILE A 19 -14.57 16.05 -0.94
CA ILE A 19 -13.96 15.16 0.05
C ILE A 19 -14.75 13.86 -0.03
N LEU A 20 -14.28 12.92 -0.85
CA LEU A 20 -14.82 11.56 -0.91
C LEU A 20 -14.14 10.78 0.20
N SER A 21 -14.43 11.13 1.45
CA SER A 21 -14.01 10.32 2.59
C SER A 21 -14.69 8.95 2.45
N LEU A 22 -13.91 7.94 2.11
CA LEU A 22 -14.38 6.56 2.10
C LEU A 22 -14.49 6.05 3.53
N SER A 23 -15.68 5.63 3.94
CA SER A 23 -15.82 4.91 5.20
C SER A 23 -15.16 3.52 5.10
N PRO A 24 -14.68 2.94 6.22
CA PRO A 24 -14.11 1.58 6.21
C PRO A 24 -15.03 0.53 5.58
N LYS A 25 -16.35 0.64 5.79
CA LYS A 25 -17.34 -0.26 5.17
C LYS A 25 -17.37 -0.16 3.64
N GLN A 26 -17.24 1.05 3.08
CA GLN A 26 -17.18 1.22 1.63
C GLN A 26 -15.88 0.65 1.06
N VAL A 27 -14.77 0.80 1.76
CA VAL A 27 -13.49 0.19 1.37
C VAL A 27 -13.60 -1.33 1.39
N GLU A 28 -14.17 -1.90 2.46
CA GLU A 28 -14.42 -3.34 2.54
C GLU A 28 -15.31 -3.84 1.40
N SER A 29 -16.41 -3.14 1.07
CA SER A 29 -17.28 -3.48 -0.07
C SER A 29 -16.51 -3.54 -1.39
N ILE A 30 -15.71 -2.51 -1.69
CA ILE A 30 -14.88 -2.47 -2.90
C ILE A 30 -13.92 -3.66 -2.93
N LEU A 31 -13.29 -4.00 -1.80
CA LEU A 31 -12.37 -5.13 -1.73
C LEU A 31 -13.09 -6.47 -1.95
N VAL A 32 -14.29 -6.65 -1.41
CA VAL A 32 -15.09 -7.88 -1.61
C VAL A 32 -15.54 -8.00 -3.07
N GLU A 33 -16.09 -6.92 -3.64
CA GLU A 33 -16.55 -6.85 -5.03
C GLU A 33 -15.41 -7.14 -6.02
N CYS A 34 -14.22 -6.61 -5.76
CA CYS A 34 -13.02 -6.85 -6.57
C CYS A 34 -12.34 -8.19 -6.27
N LYS A 35 -12.87 -9.04 -5.39
CA LYS A 35 -12.23 -10.28 -4.94
C LYS A 35 -10.82 -10.07 -4.36
N ALA A 36 -10.58 -8.89 -3.78
CA ALA A 36 -9.38 -8.54 -3.06
C ALA A 36 -9.46 -8.91 -1.57
N LEU A 37 -10.66 -9.08 -1.02
CA LEU A 37 -10.90 -9.69 0.29
C LEU A 37 -11.66 -11.00 0.09
N LEU A 38 -10.99 -12.11 0.39
CA LEU A 38 -11.47 -13.46 0.14
C LEU A 38 -11.83 -14.16 1.45
N GLU A 39 -12.90 -14.95 1.42
CA GLU A 39 -13.28 -15.90 2.47
C GLU A 39 -13.05 -17.33 1.98
N GLY A 40 -12.61 -18.22 2.86
CA GLY A 40 -12.24 -19.59 2.50
C GLY A 40 -11.30 -20.20 3.52
N HIS A 41 -10.46 -21.14 3.09
CA HIS A 41 -9.41 -21.73 3.93
C HIS A 41 -8.06 -21.52 3.25
N PHE A 42 -7.23 -20.66 3.82
CA PHE A 42 -5.98 -20.23 3.20
C PHE A 42 -4.75 -20.64 4.01
N LEU A 43 -3.77 -21.23 3.33
CA LEU A 43 -2.43 -21.48 3.86
C LEU A 43 -1.55 -20.24 3.62
N LEU A 44 -1.20 -19.53 4.68
CA LEU A 44 -0.36 -18.33 4.63
C LEU A 44 1.12 -18.69 4.45
N THR A 45 1.93 -17.73 4.02
CA THR A 45 3.39 -17.90 3.85
C THR A 45 4.12 -18.24 5.15
N SER A 46 3.54 -17.90 6.31
CA SER A 46 4.04 -18.30 7.63
C SER A 46 3.78 -19.77 7.99
N GLY A 47 3.05 -20.52 7.14
CA GLY A 47 2.57 -21.86 7.44
C GLY A 47 1.28 -21.90 8.25
N ARG A 48 0.79 -20.75 8.75
CA ARG A 48 -0.47 -20.63 9.48
C ARG A 48 -1.67 -20.65 8.54
N HIS A 49 -2.83 -21.06 9.05
CA HIS A 49 -4.08 -21.15 8.30
C HIS A 49 -5.00 -19.98 8.65
N SER A 50 -5.80 -19.50 7.69
CA SER A 50 -6.70 -18.37 7.89
C SER A 50 -8.02 -18.55 7.16
N GLY A 51 -9.10 -18.04 7.75
CA GLY A 51 -10.43 -17.98 7.13
C GLY A 51 -10.58 -16.88 6.07
N ARG A 52 -9.67 -15.90 6.10
CA ARG A 52 -9.70 -14.74 5.20
C ARG A 52 -8.32 -14.47 4.59
N TYR A 53 -8.31 -13.95 3.37
CA TYR A 53 -7.08 -13.53 2.70
C TYR A 53 -7.29 -12.19 1.97
N VAL A 54 -6.26 -11.34 1.99
CA VAL A 54 -6.28 -10.04 1.30
C VAL A 54 -5.27 -10.07 0.16
N GLN A 55 -5.74 -9.78 -1.05
CA GLN A 55 -4.95 -9.65 -2.27
C GLN A 55 -5.20 -8.30 -2.93
N CYS A 56 -4.51 -7.25 -2.46
CA CYS A 56 -4.73 -5.88 -2.93
C CYS A 56 -4.49 -5.72 -4.44
N ALA A 57 -3.64 -6.54 -5.06
CA ALA A 57 -3.48 -6.55 -6.52
C ALA A 57 -4.80 -6.73 -7.29
N GLN A 58 -5.79 -7.46 -6.73
CA GLN A 58 -7.09 -7.66 -7.37
C GLN A 58 -7.97 -6.41 -7.39
N VAL A 59 -7.80 -5.46 -6.46
CA VAL A 59 -8.49 -4.16 -6.52
C VAL A 59 -7.65 -3.13 -7.29
N LEU A 60 -6.32 -3.14 -7.11
CA LEU A 60 -5.43 -2.15 -7.71
C LEU A 60 -5.27 -2.32 -9.22
N GLN A 61 -5.64 -3.46 -9.79
CA GLN A 61 -5.71 -3.66 -11.25
C GLN A 61 -6.79 -2.79 -11.93
N TYR A 62 -7.76 -2.27 -11.17
CA TYR A 62 -8.81 -1.39 -11.67
C TYR A 62 -8.41 0.07 -11.41
N PRO A 63 -7.99 0.84 -12.44
CA PRO A 63 -7.44 2.18 -12.23
C PRO A 63 -8.41 3.15 -11.55
N GLU A 64 -9.73 3.01 -11.77
CA GLU A 64 -10.75 3.81 -11.10
C GLU A 64 -10.77 3.57 -9.58
N HIS A 65 -10.75 2.30 -9.15
CA HIS A 65 -10.68 1.96 -7.73
C HIS A 65 -9.34 2.36 -7.13
N CYS A 66 -8.23 2.10 -7.84
CA CYS A 66 -6.89 2.50 -7.40
C CYS A 66 -6.82 4.02 -7.17
N ALA A 67 -7.33 4.82 -8.11
CA ALA A 67 -7.40 6.27 -8.01
C ALA A 67 -8.25 6.75 -6.84
N LYS A 68 -9.44 6.16 -6.67
CA LYS A 68 -10.36 6.51 -5.58
C LYS A 68 -9.76 6.20 -4.20
N LEU A 69 -9.12 5.05 -4.07
CA LEU A 69 -8.46 4.63 -2.83
C LEU A 69 -7.21 5.47 -2.55
N GLY A 70 -6.39 5.76 -3.57
CA GLY A 70 -5.22 6.64 -3.43
C GLY A 70 -5.61 8.06 -3.02
N ALA A 71 -6.68 8.61 -3.60
CA ALA A 71 -7.21 9.92 -3.18
C ALA A 71 -7.68 9.92 -1.72
N ALA A 72 -8.33 8.85 -1.26
CA ALA A 72 -8.76 8.73 0.13
C ALA A 72 -7.59 8.63 1.11
N ILE A 73 -6.49 7.94 0.76
CA ILE A 73 -5.27 7.93 1.58
C ILE A 73 -4.63 9.33 1.59
N ALA A 74 -4.54 9.98 0.43
CA ALA A 74 -3.97 11.32 0.30
C ALA A 74 -4.70 12.36 1.15
N ASP A 75 -6.02 12.24 1.30
CA ASP A 75 -6.83 13.13 2.14
C ASP A 75 -6.34 13.15 3.60
N GLY A 76 -5.83 12.02 4.12
CA GLY A 76 -5.26 11.94 5.47
C GLY A 76 -3.93 12.68 5.67
N PHE A 77 -3.30 13.17 4.59
CA PHE A 77 -1.97 13.80 4.62
C PHE A 77 -1.91 15.17 3.93
N ARG A 78 -3.06 15.80 3.63
CA ARG A 78 -3.08 17.11 2.94
C ARG A 78 -2.35 18.22 3.70
N ASP A 79 -2.39 18.16 5.03
CA ASP A 79 -1.74 19.15 5.90
C ASP A 79 -0.29 18.76 6.28
N ALA A 80 0.21 17.63 5.77
CA ALA A 80 1.55 17.12 6.10
C ALA A 80 2.68 17.68 5.22
N GLU A 81 2.37 18.57 4.28
CA GLU A 81 3.34 19.18 3.34
C GLU A 81 4.22 18.13 2.64
N VAL A 82 3.61 17.06 2.14
CA VAL A 82 4.34 15.97 1.47
C VAL A 82 5.03 16.49 0.20
N ASP A 83 6.33 16.24 0.04
CA ASP A 83 7.09 16.54 -1.17
C ASP A 83 7.21 15.32 -2.10
N LEU A 84 7.24 14.14 -1.49
CA LEU A 84 7.54 12.88 -2.16
C LEU A 84 6.77 11.72 -1.54
N VAL A 85 6.25 10.82 -2.37
CA VAL A 85 5.69 9.54 -1.95
C VAL A 85 6.64 8.41 -2.34
N VAL A 86 6.87 7.46 -1.41
CA VAL A 86 7.68 6.26 -1.69
C VAL A 86 6.89 5.01 -1.34
N GLY A 87 6.76 4.10 -2.31
CA GLY A 87 6.15 2.79 -2.10
C GLY A 87 7.19 1.65 -2.13
N PRO A 88 7.08 0.63 -1.27
CA PRO A 88 7.84 -0.62 -1.44
C PRO A 88 7.31 -1.43 -2.62
N ALA A 89 8.22 -1.94 -3.44
CA ALA A 89 7.91 -2.81 -4.56
C ALA A 89 7.67 -4.26 -4.11
N LEU A 90 6.75 -5.01 -4.72
CA LEU A 90 5.93 -4.63 -5.87
C LEU A 90 4.54 -4.06 -5.48
N GLY A 91 3.94 -4.54 -4.38
CA GLY A 91 2.54 -4.29 -4.03
C GLY A 91 2.21 -2.81 -3.83
N GLY A 92 3.07 -2.07 -3.16
CA GLY A 92 2.88 -0.65 -2.85
C GLY A 92 2.99 0.29 -4.06
N ILE A 93 3.53 -0.13 -5.21
CA ILE A 93 3.84 0.79 -6.33
C ILE A 93 2.58 1.51 -6.85
N LEU A 94 1.52 0.77 -7.15
CA LEU A 94 0.34 1.34 -7.80
C LEU A 94 -0.39 2.30 -6.86
N ILE A 95 -0.56 1.92 -5.59
CA ILE A 95 -1.23 2.77 -4.62
C ILE A 95 -0.38 3.99 -4.24
N ALA A 96 0.94 3.84 -4.10
CA ALA A 96 1.85 4.96 -3.87
C ALA A 96 1.80 5.97 -5.01
N TYR A 97 1.77 5.49 -6.26
CA TYR A 97 1.63 6.34 -7.43
C TYR A 97 0.32 7.13 -7.42
N GLU A 98 -0.79 6.48 -7.08
CA GLU A 98 -2.10 7.15 -6.99
C GLU A 98 -2.18 8.17 -5.86
N VAL A 99 -1.57 7.88 -4.69
CA VAL A 99 -1.46 8.86 -3.59
C VAL A 99 -0.61 10.05 -4.02
N ALA A 100 0.54 9.82 -4.66
CA ALA A 100 1.40 10.89 -5.17
C ALA A 100 0.66 11.78 -6.16
N ARG A 101 -0.09 11.16 -7.09
CA ARG A 101 -0.91 11.87 -8.07
C ARG A 101 -1.97 12.74 -7.40
N ALA A 102 -2.64 12.25 -6.36
CA ALA A 102 -3.65 12.99 -5.62
C ALA A 102 -3.06 14.14 -4.77
N LEU A 103 -1.82 14.00 -4.28
CA LEU A 103 -1.09 15.04 -3.55
C LEU A 103 -0.37 16.03 -4.48
N GLY A 104 -0.20 15.70 -5.76
CA GLY A 104 0.55 16.52 -6.72
C GLY A 104 2.07 16.44 -6.54
N THR A 105 2.58 15.31 -6.03
CA THR A 105 3.98 15.10 -5.67
C THR A 105 4.68 14.12 -6.61
N LYS A 106 6.01 14.00 -6.48
CA LYS A 106 6.74 12.91 -7.14
C LYS A 106 6.44 11.58 -6.45
N CYS A 107 6.52 10.50 -7.19
CA CYS A 107 6.48 9.14 -6.65
C CYS A 107 7.79 8.42 -6.98
N LEU A 108 8.37 7.76 -5.98
CA LEU A 108 9.43 6.77 -6.15
C LEU A 108 8.95 5.42 -5.63
N PHE A 109 9.73 4.37 -5.90
CA PHE A 109 9.57 3.10 -5.23
C PHE A 109 10.93 2.51 -4.87
N ALA A 110 10.97 1.77 -3.77
CA ALA A 110 12.13 0.98 -3.38
C ALA A 110 11.89 -0.48 -3.77
N GLU A 111 12.88 -1.13 -4.36
CA GLU A 111 12.79 -2.54 -4.74
C GLU A 111 13.84 -3.37 -4.02
N ARG A 112 13.57 -4.68 -3.91
CA ARG A 112 14.45 -5.57 -3.15
C ARG A 112 15.65 -5.98 -3.98
N GLU A 113 16.83 -5.68 -3.48
CA GLU A 113 18.13 -6.08 -4.04
C GLU A 113 18.91 -6.84 -2.96
N ASN A 114 19.32 -8.07 -3.26
CA ASN A 114 20.07 -8.92 -2.33
C ASN A 114 19.42 -9.04 -0.93
N GLY A 115 18.08 -9.11 -0.90
CA GLY A 115 17.29 -9.27 0.33
C GLY A 115 16.94 -7.98 1.07
N LYS A 116 17.47 -6.81 0.68
CA LYS A 116 17.20 -5.51 1.32
C LYS A 116 16.47 -4.57 0.37
N MET A 117 15.58 -3.71 0.87
CA MET A 117 15.07 -2.61 0.05
C MET A 117 16.19 -1.65 -0.35
N ALA A 118 16.16 -1.20 -1.59
CA ALA A 118 17.07 -0.19 -2.12
C ALA A 118 16.33 0.75 -3.09
N LEU A 119 16.78 2.00 -3.16
CA LEU A 119 16.41 2.91 -4.24
C LEU A 119 17.25 2.57 -5.47
N ARG A 120 16.58 2.34 -6.60
CA ARG A 120 17.19 1.94 -7.86
C ARG A 120 16.74 2.91 -8.95
N ARG A 121 16.99 2.58 -10.23
CA ARG A 121 16.55 3.39 -11.39
C ARG A 121 17.09 4.84 -11.41
N GLY A 122 18.16 5.12 -10.66
CA GLY A 122 18.72 6.48 -10.52
C GLY A 122 17.91 7.39 -9.59
N PHE A 123 17.03 6.82 -8.76
CA PHE A 123 16.26 7.57 -7.79
C PHE A 123 17.15 8.16 -6.69
N VAL A 124 16.89 9.42 -6.36
CA VAL A 124 17.60 10.18 -5.33
C VAL A 124 16.57 10.92 -4.50
N ILE A 125 16.72 10.83 -3.18
CA ILE A 125 15.96 11.63 -2.21
C ILE A 125 16.90 12.71 -1.70
N ALA A 126 16.50 13.98 -1.85
CA ALA A 126 17.30 15.09 -1.35
C ALA A 126 17.16 15.20 0.18
N PRO A 127 18.22 15.60 0.90
CA PRO A 127 18.11 15.91 2.33
C PRO A 127 17.00 16.94 2.61
N GLY A 128 16.27 16.77 3.70
CA GLY A 128 15.15 17.61 4.11
C GLY A 128 13.84 17.38 3.37
N THR A 129 13.78 16.48 2.37
CA THR A 129 12.52 16.12 1.68
C THR A 129 11.51 15.55 2.68
N LYS A 130 10.26 16.02 2.66
CA LYS A 130 9.15 15.42 3.42
C LYS A 130 8.54 14.25 2.66
N VAL A 131 8.72 13.04 3.19
CA VAL A 131 8.36 11.79 2.51
C VAL A 131 7.20 11.09 3.19
N LEU A 132 6.18 10.77 2.41
CA LEU A 132 5.10 9.87 2.80
C LEU A 132 5.41 8.45 2.29
N VAL A 133 5.46 7.46 3.19
CA VAL A 133 5.61 6.06 2.79
C VAL A 133 4.22 5.45 2.60
N VAL A 134 3.96 4.82 1.45
CA VAL A 134 2.64 4.26 1.12
C VAL A 134 2.74 2.79 0.74
N GLU A 135 1.92 1.94 1.36
CA GLU A 135 1.86 0.49 1.11
C GLU A 135 0.44 0.02 0.82
N ASP A 136 0.27 -1.09 0.09
CA ASP A 136 -1.05 -1.67 -0.16
C ASP A 136 -1.59 -2.43 1.06
N VAL A 137 -0.78 -3.29 1.66
CA VAL A 137 -1.13 -4.06 2.85
C VAL A 137 0.01 -4.13 3.87
N ILE A 138 -0.28 -3.69 5.10
CA ILE A 138 0.63 -3.86 6.24
C ILE A 138 0.27 -5.13 6.98
N THR A 139 1.22 -6.07 7.06
CA THR A 139 1.15 -7.23 7.96
C THR A 139 1.97 -6.95 9.22
N THR A 140 3.28 -7.21 9.19
CA THR A 140 4.22 -6.85 10.26
C THR A 140 4.74 -5.41 10.13
N GLY A 141 4.64 -4.82 8.93
CA GLY A 141 5.21 -3.52 8.60
C GLY A 141 6.69 -3.54 8.22
N GLY A 142 7.32 -4.72 8.07
CA GLY A 142 8.75 -4.84 7.77
C GLY A 142 9.19 -4.06 6.52
N SER A 143 8.48 -4.22 5.40
CA SER A 143 8.78 -3.49 4.15
C SER A 143 8.71 -1.97 4.33
N VAL A 144 7.72 -1.48 5.06
CA VAL A 144 7.55 -0.05 5.36
C VAL A 144 8.74 0.47 6.17
N ARG A 145 9.17 -0.26 7.21
CA ARG A 145 10.34 0.13 8.02
C ARG A 145 11.61 0.21 7.18
N GLU A 146 11.87 -0.77 6.32
CA GLU A 146 13.04 -0.73 5.44
C GLU A 146 13.01 0.47 4.47
N VAL A 147 11.84 0.88 4.00
CA VAL A 147 11.70 2.09 3.19
C VAL A 147 11.94 3.35 4.02
N MET A 148 11.40 3.42 5.25
CA MET A 148 11.66 4.53 6.16
C MET A 148 13.16 4.67 6.45
N ASP A 149 13.88 3.56 6.64
CA ASP A 149 15.32 3.57 6.87
C ASP A 149 16.08 4.17 5.68
N LEU A 150 15.69 3.85 4.43
CA LEU A 150 16.26 4.46 3.22
C LEU A 150 16.02 5.97 3.15
N VAL A 151 14.81 6.40 3.52
CA VAL A 151 14.43 7.83 3.55
C VAL A 151 15.29 8.57 4.58
N MET A 152 15.33 8.07 5.81
CA MET A 152 16.10 8.68 6.89
C MET A 152 17.61 8.69 6.59
N ALA A 153 18.15 7.61 6.00
CA ALA A 153 19.55 7.54 5.58
C ALA A 153 19.91 8.57 4.48
N SER A 154 18.92 9.05 3.73
CA SER A 154 19.09 10.13 2.74
C SER A 154 19.04 11.53 3.37
N GLY A 155 18.87 11.63 4.70
CA GLY A 155 18.67 12.90 5.41
C GLY A 155 17.29 13.52 5.21
N ALA A 156 16.32 12.74 4.73
CA ALA A 156 14.93 13.16 4.55
C ALA A 156 14.06 12.80 5.77
N GLU A 157 12.89 13.39 5.85
CA GLU A 157 11.93 13.22 6.95
C GLU A 157 10.78 12.30 6.51
N VAL A 158 10.43 11.31 7.33
CA VAL A 158 9.19 10.55 7.13
C VAL A 158 8.06 11.28 7.84
N VAL A 159 7.10 11.82 7.09
CA VAL A 159 5.98 12.58 7.66
C VAL A 159 4.77 11.69 8.00
N GLY A 160 4.78 10.43 7.55
CA GLY A 160 3.74 9.47 7.88
C GLY A 160 3.80 8.19 7.05
N VAL A 161 2.85 7.30 7.35
CA VAL A 161 2.62 6.05 6.63
C VAL A 161 1.15 5.97 6.21
N GLY A 162 0.90 5.88 4.91
CA GLY A 162 -0.42 5.60 4.34
C GLY A 162 -0.56 4.13 3.96
N VAL A 163 -1.70 3.51 4.25
CA VAL A 163 -1.95 2.12 3.86
C VAL A 163 -3.40 1.89 3.44
N LEU A 164 -3.60 1.07 2.41
CA LEU A 164 -4.95 0.64 2.03
C LEU A 164 -5.53 -0.34 3.07
N VAL A 165 -4.82 -1.43 3.41
CA VAL A 165 -5.26 -2.38 4.44
C VAL A 165 -4.20 -2.58 5.54
N ASN A 166 -4.54 -2.28 6.79
CA ASN A 166 -3.72 -2.63 7.95
C ASN A 166 -4.19 -3.93 8.60
N ARG A 167 -3.32 -4.94 8.62
CA ARG A 167 -3.55 -6.27 9.23
C ARG A 167 -2.64 -6.56 10.41
N SER A 168 -1.93 -5.56 10.93
CA SER A 168 -0.99 -5.75 12.04
C SER A 168 -1.65 -6.06 13.38
N GLY A 169 -2.98 -5.92 13.49
CA GLY A 169 -3.70 -6.03 14.75
C GLY A 169 -3.31 -4.93 15.74
N GLY A 170 -2.97 -3.73 15.23
CA GLY A 170 -2.53 -2.59 16.04
C GLY A 170 -1.06 -2.65 16.50
N LYS A 171 -0.30 -3.66 16.07
CA LYS A 171 1.10 -3.86 16.49
C LYS A 171 2.11 -3.07 15.64
N ALA A 172 1.71 -2.58 14.47
CA ALA A 172 2.58 -1.77 13.64
C ALA A 172 2.63 -0.34 14.16
N ASP A 173 3.74 -0.01 14.83
CA ASP A 173 4.09 1.35 15.24
C ASP A 173 5.35 1.83 14.52
N PHE A 174 5.24 2.94 13.80
CA PHE A 174 6.33 3.52 13.02
C PHE A 174 6.93 4.78 13.66
N GLY A 175 6.42 5.23 14.82
CA GLY A 175 6.83 6.50 15.43
C GLY A 175 6.40 7.75 14.65
N VAL A 176 5.58 7.58 13.62
CA VAL A 176 5.02 8.64 12.76
C VAL A 176 3.53 8.35 12.53
N PRO A 177 2.71 9.35 12.11
CA PRO A 177 1.30 9.13 11.85
C PRO A 177 1.04 7.98 10.87
N LEU A 178 0.19 7.04 11.28
CA LEU A 178 -0.28 5.93 10.43
C LEU A 178 -1.74 6.15 10.06
N HIS A 179 -2.03 6.24 8.77
CA HIS A 179 -3.38 6.35 8.24
C HIS A 179 -3.72 5.11 7.41
N ALA A 180 -4.71 4.33 7.88
CA ALA A 180 -5.20 3.14 7.19
C ALA A 180 -6.65 3.35 6.74
N LEU A 181 -6.96 3.04 5.48
CA LEU A 181 -8.35 3.07 5.02
C LEU A 181 -9.21 1.96 5.61
N LEU A 182 -8.62 0.79 5.84
CA LEU A 182 -9.27 -0.35 6.46
C LEU A 182 -8.30 -1.05 7.42
N SER A 183 -8.72 -1.28 8.65
CA SER A 183 -8.00 -2.15 9.59
C SER A 183 -8.76 -3.45 9.76
N LEU A 184 -8.10 -4.58 9.48
CA LEU A 184 -8.69 -5.92 9.59
C LEU A 184 -7.90 -6.74 10.61
N SER A 185 -8.61 -7.34 11.56
CA SER A 185 -8.10 -8.47 12.32
C SER A 185 -8.42 -9.75 11.55
N ILE A 186 -7.38 -10.43 11.07
CA ILE A 186 -7.52 -11.72 10.41
C ILE A 186 -6.80 -12.75 11.26
N GLU A 187 -7.58 -13.62 11.91
CA GLU A 187 -7.05 -14.70 12.72
C GLU A 187 -6.25 -15.68 11.87
N ALA A 188 -5.10 -16.07 12.40
CA ALA A 188 -4.24 -17.08 11.81
C ALA A 188 -4.05 -18.18 12.85
N TYR A 189 -4.39 -19.41 12.50
CA TYR A 189 -4.33 -20.59 13.36
C TYR A 189 -3.10 -21.43 13.02
N ASP A 190 -2.54 -22.11 14.03
CA ASP A 190 -1.67 -23.25 13.75
C ASP A 190 -2.50 -24.38 13.12
N PRO A 191 -1.97 -25.14 12.15
CA PRO A 191 -2.75 -26.16 11.45
C PRO A 191 -3.42 -27.19 12.38
N ALA A 192 -2.78 -27.50 13.51
CA ALA A 192 -3.29 -28.42 14.54
C ALA A 192 -4.54 -27.89 15.27
N ASP A 193 -4.67 -26.57 15.40
CA ASP A 193 -5.76 -25.90 16.13
C ASP A 193 -6.71 -25.16 15.20
N CYS A 194 -6.61 -25.39 13.89
CA CYS A 194 -7.39 -24.65 12.91
C CYS A 194 -8.82 -25.21 12.80
N PRO A 195 -9.88 -24.39 13.04
CA PRO A 195 -11.26 -24.86 12.96
C PRO A 195 -11.65 -25.31 11.54
N LEU A 196 -11.03 -24.72 10.50
CA LEU A 196 -11.27 -25.09 9.11
C LEU A 196 -10.62 -26.43 8.74
N CYS A 197 -9.48 -26.77 9.36
CA CYS A 197 -8.89 -28.10 9.28
C CYS A 197 -9.79 -29.14 9.97
N ALA A 198 -10.28 -28.82 11.17
CA ALA A 198 -11.20 -29.70 11.91
C ALA A 198 -12.51 -29.95 11.13
N ALA A 199 -12.98 -28.96 10.37
CA ALA A 199 -14.12 -29.08 9.46
C ALA A 199 -13.82 -29.80 8.13
N GLY A 200 -12.57 -30.25 7.91
CA GLY A 200 -12.18 -30.97 6.69
C GLY A 200 -12.10 -30.11 5.43
N THR A 201 -12.10 -28.78 5.55
CA THR A 201 -11.98 -27.89 4.38
C THR A 201 -10.53 -27.90 3.89
N PRO A 202 -10.24 -28.08 2.59
CA PRO A 202 -8.87 -28.05 2.09
C PRO A 202 -8.30 -26.63 2.10
N ALA A 203 -7.09 -26.46 2.65
CA ALA A 203 -6.38 -25.20 2.64
C ALA A 203 -5.78 -24.91 1.25
N VAL A 204 -6.00 -23.71 0.72
CA VAL A 204 -5.44 -23.24 -0.54
C VAL A 204 -4.31 -22.25 -0.25
N LYS A 205 -3.16 -22.40 -0.92
CA LYS A 205 -2.07 -21.43 -0.83
C LYS A 205 -2.32 -20.30 -1.84
N PRO A 206 -2.59 -19.06 -1.41
CA PRO A 206 -2.86 -17.95 -2.32
C PRO A 206 -1.56 -17.36 -2.90
N GLY A 207 -1.62 -16.87 -4.14
CA GLY A 207 -0.53 -16.17 -4.82
C GLY A 207 0.17 -16.97 -5.93
N SER A 208 0.81 -16.24 -6.86
CA SER A 208 1.53 -16.81 -8.00
C SER A 208 2.96 -17.20 -7.62
N ARG A 209 3.14 -18.42 -7.10
CA ARG A 209 4.37 -19.24 -7.23
C ARG A 209 4.20 -20.61 -6.56
N SER A 210 3.78 -21.58 -7.37
CA SER A 210 4.49 -22.86 -7.49
C SER A 210 5.27 -22.81 -8.80
N ILE A 211 6.34 -22.00 -8.87
CA ILE A 211 7.37 -22.26 -9.89
C ILE A 211 8.23 -23.35 -9.28
N THR A 212 7.76 -24.59 -9.38
CA THR A 212 8.65 -25.75 -9.41
C THR A 212 9.41 -25.61 -10.72
N GLY A 213 10.59 -25.01 -10.66
CA GLY A 213 11.54 -25.07 -11.76
C GLY A 213 11.94 -26.53 -11.94
N THR A 214 11.37 -27.17 -12.96
CA THR A 214 11.93 -28.37 -13.56
C THR A 214 12.00 -28.14 -15.06
N ALA A 215 13.24 -28.05 -15.52
CA ALA A 215 13.75 -28.00 -16.89
C ALA A 215 13.38 -26.76 -17.74
#